data_AF-A0A0K8P8T9-F1
#
_entry.id   AF-A0A0K8P8T9-F1
#
_cell.length_a   1.000
_cell.length_b   1.000
_cell.length_c   1.000
_cell.angle_alpha   90.00
_cell.angle_beta   90.00
_cell.angle_gamma   90.00
#
_symmetry.space_group_name_H-M   'P 1'
#
loop_
_entity.id
_entity.type
_entity.pdbx_description
1 polymer ?
#
loop_
_entity_poly.entity_id
_entity_poly.type
_entity_poly.pdbx_seq_one_letter_code
_entity_poly.pdbx_strand_id
1 'polypeptide(L)'
;MALLAAAVLPRAYDAQRLAAAAAPLGPRAVAGARAMQQLIAAGSQATDDSRVRATNQFFNDAFAYADDMEIWGQKDYWATPLEAFSKGMADCEDYAIAKYFSLAAMGMPTSKLRMVYVRAQINGPGTPGVAHMVLAYYPVPGAEPLILDNLVPEVRLASQRPDLSPVFSFNTEGLWQGVTGAASGDPAARLSRWRELLEKLRAEGLL
;
A
#
# COMPACT_ATOMS: atom_id res chain seq x y z
N MET A 1 -14.79 -44.09 1.57
CA MET A 1 -14.56 -42.87 2.37
C MET A 1 -13.36 -42.15 1.78
N ALA A 2 -13.57 -41.15 0.92
CA ALA A 2 -12.49 -40.32 0.41
C ALA A 2 -12.32 -39.12 1.33
N LEU A 3 -11.18 -39.05 2.03
CA LEU A 3 -10.76 -37.87 2.77
C LEU A 3 -10.38 -36.79 1.76
N LEU A 4 -11.24 -35.79 1.58
CA LEU A 4 -10.88 -34.52 0.95
C LEU A 4 -9.87 -33.83 1.87
N ALA A 5 -8.59 -33.90 1.50
CA ALA A 5 -7.59 -32.98 2.02
C ALA A 5 -7.98 -31.58 1.56
N ALA A 6 -8.51 -30.76 2.47
CA ALA A 6 -8.64 -29.34 2.23
C ALA A 6 -7.24 -28.80 1.95
N ALA A 7 -6.98 -28.40 0.71
CA ALA A 7 -5.78 -27.65 0.37
C ALA A 7 -5.81 -26.36 1.21
N VAL A 8 -5.03 -26.32 2.28
CA VAL A 8 -4.78 -25.08 3.02
C VAL A 8 -3.97 -24.21 2.08
N LEU A 9 -4.64 -23.36 1.32
CA LEU A 9 -3.97 -22.29 0.58
C LEU A 9 -3.09 -21.54 1.58
N PRO A 10 -1.82 -21.27 1.27
CA PRO A 10 -0.99 -20.46 2.14
C PRO A 10 -1.74 -19.15 2.41
N ARG A 11 -1.97 -18.84 3.69
CA ARG A 11 -2.46 -17.51 4.03
C ARG A 11 -1.36 -16.53 3.66
N ALA A 12 -1.63 -15.65 2.69
CA ALA A 12 -0.74 -14.54 2.31
C ALA A 12 -0.40 -13.62 3.50
N TYR A 13 -1.11 -13.76 4.62
CA TYR A 13 -0.90 -13.01 5.85
C TYR A 13 -0.66 -13.95 7.05
N ASP A 14 0.43 -13.73 7.77
CA ASP A 14 0.86 -14.48 8.96
C ASP A 14 1.06 -13.51 10.14
N ALA A 15 0.02 -13.40 10.98
CA ALA A 15 0.04 -12.49 12.12
C ALA A 15 1.14 -12.80 13.14
N GLN A 16 1.51 -14.08 13.33
CA GLN A 16 2.56 -14.44 14.28
C GLN A 16 3.93 -14.02 13.76
N ARG A 17 4.19 -14.23 12.46
CA ARG A 17 5.42 -13.76 11.81
C ARG A 17 5.53 -12.25 11.84
N LEU A 18 4.43 -11.53 11.58
CA LEU A 18 4.40 -10.07 11.68
C LEU A 18 4.78 -9.58 13.08
N ALA A 19 4.21 -10.18 14.12
CA ALA A 19 4.55 -9.83 15.51
C ALA A 19 6.02 -10.13 15.85
N ALA A 20 6.54 -11.28 15.38
CA ALA A 20 7.92 -11.66 15.59
C ALA A 20 8.90 -10.72 14.85
N ALA A 21 8.58 -10.33 13.63
CA ALA A 21 9.38 -9.40 12.83
C ALA A 21 9.37 -7.97 13.38
N ALA A 22 8.27 -7.56 14.04
CA ALA A 22 8.18 -6.25 14.67
C ALA A 22 9.04 -6.12 15.95
N ALA A 23 9.26 -7.23 16.67
CA ALA A 23 10.00 -7.23 17.94
C ALA A 23 11.42 -6.62 17.86
N PRO A 24 12.30 -7.01 16.92
CA PRO A 24 13.63 -6.42 16.81
C PRO A 24 13.62 -4.94 16.36
N LEU A 25 12.52 -4.46 15.77
CA LEU A 25 12.38 -3.08 15.27
C LEU A 25 11.96 -2.08 16.37
N GLY A 26 11.75 -2.56 17.59
CA GLY A 26 11.50 -1.73 18.76
C GLY A 26 10.02 -1.52 19.12
N PRO A 27 9.74 -0.85 20.25
CA PRO A 27 8.40 -0.80 20.84
C PRO A 27 7.37 -0.11 19.95
N ARG A 28 7.79 0.88 19.14
CA ARG A 28 6.89 1.59 18.21
C ARG A 28 6.43 0.66 17.08
N ALA A 29 7.35 -0.12 16.51
CA ALA A 29 7.03 -1.14 15.52
C ALA A 29 6.09 -2.21 16.10
N VAL A 30 6.34 -2.69 17.32
CA VAL A 30 5.47 -3.66 18.01
C VAL A 30 4.05 -3.11 18.22
N ALA A 31 3.93 -1.86 18.68
CA ALA A 31 2.63 -1.21 18.88
C ALA A 31 1.89 -1.01 17.55
N GLY A 32 2.59 -0.53 16.52
CA GLY A 32 2.07 -0.36 15.18
C GLY A 32 1.61 -1.68 14.54
N ALA A 33 2.43 -2.73 14.63
CA ALA A 33 2.08 -4.07 14.17
C ALA A 33 0.80 -4.60 14.84
N ARG A 34 0.67 -4.42 16.16
CA ARG A 34 -0.54 -4.82 16.90
C ARG A 34 -1.77 -4.03 16.44
N ALA A 35 -1.65 -2.71 16.26
CA ALA A 35 -2.74 -1.88 15.80
C ALA A 35 -3.16 -2.24 14.36
N MET A 36 -2.19 -2.51 13.49
CA MET A 36 -2.42 -3.00 12.13
C MET A 36 -3.08 -4.39 12.11
N GLN A 37 -2.68 -5.32 13.00
CA GLN A 37 -3.35 -6.61 13.18
C GLN A 37 -4.83 -6.44 13.54
N GLN A 38 -5.14 -5.50 14.44
CA GLN A 38 -6.52 -5.18 14.82
C GLN A 38 -7.31 -4.60 13.65
N LEU A 39 -6.71 -3.67 12.90
CA LEU A 39 -7.28 -3.13 11.67
C LEU A 39 -7.59 -4.24 10.65
N ILE A 40 -6.64 -5.14 10.38
CA ILE A 40 -6.79 -6.26 9.44
C ILE A 40 -7.92 -7.21 9.91
N ALA A 41 -7.94 -7.55 11.20
CA ALA A 41 -8.96 -8.42 11.77
C ALA A 41 -10.38 -7.80 11.62
N ALA A 42 -10.54 -6.52 11.95
CA ALA A 42 -11.80 -5.80 11.79
C ALA A 42 -12.22 -5.69 10.30
N GLY A 43 -11.26 -5.45 9.41
CA GLY A 43 -11.50 -5.34 7.98
C GLY A 43 -11.99 -6.65 7.33
N SER A 44 -11.61 -7.82 7.85
CA SER A 44 -11.95 -9.12 7.27
C SER A 44 -13.46 -9.38 7.10
N GLN A 45 -14.31 -8.72 7.91
CA GLN A 45 -15.77 -8.82 7.86
C GLN A 45 -16.45 -7.53 7.35
N ALA A 46 -15.67 -6.48 7.06
CA ALA A 46 -16.19 -5.20 6.61
C ALA A 46 -16.42 -5.17 5.08
N THR A 47 -17.27 -4.24 4.62
CA THR A 47 -17.44 -3.95 3.19
C THR A 47 -16.17 -3.34 2.62
N ASP A 48 -15.96 -3.45 1.30
CA ASP A 48 -14.76 -2.88 0.66
C ASP A 48 -14.60 -1.37 0.92
N ASP A 49 -15.68 -0.58 0.84
CA ASP A 49 -15.63 0.87 1.12
C ASP A 49 -15.19 1.15 2.56
N SER A 50 -15.71 0.38 3.53
CA SER A 50 -15.29 0.51 4.93
C SER A 50 -13.82 0.12 5.13
N ARG A 51 -13.34 -0.97 4.49
CA ARG A 51 -11.92 -1.37 4.52
C ARG A 51 -11.03 -0.24 3.97
N VAL A 52 -11.39 0.31 2.81
CA VAL A 52 -10.65 1.38 2.13
C VAL A 52 -10.54 2.63 3.00
N ARG A 53 -11.66 3.12 3.53
CA ARG A 53 -11.68 4.35 4.33
C ARG A 53 -10.94 4.17 5.66
N ALA A 54 -11.19 3.07 6.37
CA ALA A 54 -10.53 2.78 7.64
C ALA A 54 -9.02 2.62 7.45
N THR A 55 -8.59 1.94 6.38
CA THR A 55 -7.16 1.77 6.08
C THR A 55 -6.50 3.10 5.71
N ASN A 56 -7.15 3.92 4.89
CA ASN A 56 -6.61 5.23 4.53
C ASN A 56 -6.42 6.12 5.77
N GLN A 57 -7.45 6.21 6.60
CA GLN A 57 -7.43 7.00 7.82
C GLN A 57 -6.34 6.51 8.78
N PHE A 58 -6.31 5.19 9.04
CA PHE A 58 -5.38 4.59 9.99
C PHE A 58 -3.91 4.93 9.68
N PHE A 59 -3.47 4.78 8.43
CA PHE A 59 -2.08 5.07 8.08
C PHE A 59 -1.79 6.57 8.00
N ASN A 60 -2.75 7.39 7.59
CA ASN A 60 -2.60 8.85 7.63
C ASN A 60 -2.48 9.39 9.07
N ASP A 61 -3.05 8.70 10.07
CA ASP A 61 -2.90 9.04 11.48
C ASP A 61 -1.63 8.44 12.12
N ALA A 62 -1.19 7.27 11.63
CA ALA A 62 -0.09 6.51 12.23
C ALA A 62 1.30 7.09 11.92
N PHE A 63 1.45 7.79 10.80
CA PHE A 63 2.73 8.27 10.30
C PHE A 63 2.75 9.79 10.19
N ALA A 64 3.91 10.38 10.49
CA ALA A 64 4.21 11.73 10.04
C ALA A 64 4.86 11.68 8.65
N TYR A 65 4.55 12.64 7.77
CA TYR A 65 5.23 12.73 6.49
C TYR A 65 6.65 13.26 6.65
N ALA A 66 7.61 12.59 6.03
CA ALA A 66 8.98 13.09 5.80
C ALA A 66 9.57 12.39 4.57
N ASP A 67 10.60 12.96 3.96
CA ASP A 67 11.27 12.33 2.82
C ASP A 67 12.27 11.24 3.26
N ASP A 68 12.63 10.35 2.34
CA ASP A 68 13.54 9.25 2.65
C ASP A 68 14.93 9.69 3.10
N MET A 69 15.40 10.86 2.66
CA MET A 69 16.70 11.36 3.08
C MET A 69 16.68 11.68 4.57
N GLU A 70 15.58 12.25 5.06
CA GLU A 70 15.35 12.50 6.48
C GLU A 70 15.18 11.20 7.28
N ILE A 71 14.39 10.24 6.77
CA ILE A 71 14.03 9.02 7.52
C ILE A 71 15.17 7.98 7.52
N TRP A 72 15.78 7.76 6.34
CA TRP A 72 16.66 6.64 6.03
C TRP A 72 18.09 7.06 5.66
N GLY A 73 18.33 8.35 5.37
CA GLY A 73 19.63 8.82 4.87
C GLY A 73 19.97 8.31 3.48
N GLN A 74 18.97 7.78 2.76
CA GLN A 74 19.05 7.24 1.42
C GLN A 74 17.92 7.88 0.62
N LYS A 75 18.14 8.13 -0.68
CA LYS A 75 17.01 8.50 -1.53
C LYS A 75 16.19 7.27 -1.86
N ASP A 76 14.87 7.42 -1.83
CA ASP A 76 13.97 6.65 -2.68
C ASP A 76 13.96 5.17 -2.16
N TYR A 77 13.80 5.01 -0.84
CA TYR A 77 13.84 3.77 -0.06
C TYR A 77 12.42 3.29 0.23
N TRP A 78 12.04 2.12 -0.28
CA TRP A 78 10.68 1.60 -0.06
C TRP A 78 10.61 0.81 1.23
N ALA A 79 9.97 1.38 2.25
CA ALA A 79 9.84 0.79 3.57
C ALA A 79 8.67 -0.19 3.64
N THR A 80 8.83 -1.23 4.47
CA THR A 80 7.70 -2.05 4.90
C THR A 80 6.87 -1.28 5.93
N PRO A 81 5.60 -1.69 6.19
CA PRO A 81 4.81 -1.10 7.25
C PRO A 81 5.50 -1.17 8.62
N LEU A 82 6.24 -2.25 8.90
CA LEU A 82 6.97 -2.40 10.15
C LEU A 82 8.15 -1.43 10.27
N GLU A 83 8.90 -1.24 9.19
CA GLU A 83 9.97 -0.23 9.10
C GLU A 83 9.40 1.18 9.31
N ALA A 84 8.32 1.52 8.60
CA ALA A 84 7.63 2.80 8.77
C ALA A 84 7.09 3.00 10.19
N PHE A 85 6.52 1.98 10.84
CA PHE A 85 6.12 2.08 12.26
C PHE A 85 7.30 2.28 13.21
N SER A 86 8.45 1.65 12.95
CA SER A 86 9.65 1.82 13.77
C SER A 86 10.08 3.30 13.82
N LYS A 87 10.05 3.97 12.66
CA LYS A 87 10.34 5.40 12.53
C LYS A 87 9.18 6.29 12.95
N GLY A 88 7.96 5.82 12.69
CA GLY A 88 6.75 6.62 12.79
C GLY A 88 6.58 7.67 11.72
N MET A 89 7.37 7.54 10.66
CA MET A 89 7.48 8.47 9.56
C MET A 89 7.50 7.66 8.28
N ALA A 90 6.95 8.25 7.23
CA ALA A 90 6.79 7.62 5.93
C ALA A 90 6.74 8.70 4.86
N ASP A 91 7.24 8.40 3.67
CA ASP A 91 7.02 9.22 2.49
C ASP A 91 5.86 8.65 1.64
N CYS A 92 5.62 9.18 0.44
CA CYS A 92 4.39 8.90 -0.31
C CYS A 92 4.20 7.42 -0.70
N GLU A 93 5.24 6.72 -1.13
CA GLU A 93 5.16 5.30 -1.45
C GLU A 93 4.92 4.45 -0.21
N ASP A 94 5.52 4.80 0.92
CA ASP A 94 5.43 4.03 2.16
C ASP A 94 3.97 4.00 2.66
N TYR A 95 3.26 5.14 2.59
CA TYR A 95 1.81 5.17 2.86
C TYR A 95 1.05 4.25 1.90
N ALA A 96 1.33 4.34 0.60
CA ALA A 96 0.60 3.57 -0.40
C ALA A 96 0.87 2.06 -0.27
N ILE A 97 2.12 1.66 0.03
CA ILE A 97 2.55 0.30 0.31
C ILE A 97 1.81 -0.25 1.52
N ALA A 98 1.81 0.49 2.63
CA ALA A 98 1.16 0.05 3.86
C ALA A 98 -0.34 -0.13 3.70
N LYS A 99 -1.00 0.78 2.99
CA LYS A 99 -2.42 0.67 2.62
C LYS A 99 -2.68 -0.55 1.72
N TYR A 100 -1.84 -0.77 0.70
CA TYR A 100 -1.98 -1.87 -0.27
C TYR A 100 -1.93 -3.24 0.43
N PHE A 101 -0.86 -3.51 1.18
CA PHE A 101 -0.67 -4.82 1.79
C PHE A 101 -1.62 -5.07 2.96
N SER A 102 -2.07 -4.02 3.66
CA SER A 102 -3.12 -4.17 4.68
C SER A 102 -4.47 -4.55 4.08
N LEU A 103 -4.88 -3.92 2.97
CA LEU A 103 -6.11 -4.28 2.27
C LEU A 103 -6.03 -5.70 1.69
N ALA A 104 -4.89 -6.07 1.12
CA ALA A 104 -4.65 -7.44 0.65
C ALA A 104 -4.72 -8.45 1.81
N ALA A 105 -4.14 -8.14 2.97
CA ALA A 105 -4.19 -8.98 4.17
C ALA A 105 -5.61 -9.13 4.76
N MET A 106 -6.51 -8.17 4.53
CA MET A 106 -7.95 -8.29 4.82
C MET A 106 -8.69 -9.23 3.85
N GLY A 107 -8.01 -9.76 2.83
CA GLY A 107 -8.58 -10.60 1.78
C GLY A 107 -9.18 -9.81 0.62
N MET A 108 -8.86 -8.52 0.46
CA MET A 108 -9.25 -7.77 -0.74
C MET A 108 -8.48 -8.31 -1.95
N PRO A 109 -9.14 -8.63 -3.08
CA PRO A 109 -8.43 -9.04 -4.27
C PRO A 109 -7.45 -7.97 -4.75
N THR A 110 -6.18 -8.33 -4.92
CA THR A 110 -5.11 -7.44 -5.37
C THR A 110 -5.38 -6.85 -6.76
N SER A 111 -6.17 -7.53 -7.59
CA SER A 111 -6.67 -7.01 -8.87
C SER A 111 -7.55 -5.76 -8.76
N LYS A 112 -8.12 -5.46 -7.58
CA LYS A 112 -8.84 -4.20 -7.29
C LYS A 112 -7.92 -3.05 -6.87
N LEU A 113 -6.64 -3.32 -6.64
CA LEU A 113 -5.69 -2.38 -6.06
C LEU A 113 -4.54 -2.11 -7.01
N ARG A 114 -4.20 -0.83 -7.20
CA ARG A 114 -3.02 -0.43 -7.98
C ARG A 114 -2.28 0.69 -7.28
N MET A 115 -0.99 0.51 -7.07
CA MET A 115 -0.05 1.58 -6.80
C MET A 115 0.00 2.47 -8.04
N VAL A 116 -0.11 3.79 -7.90
CA VAL A 116 -0.11 4.72 -9.03
C VAL A 116 0.95 5.78 -8.80
N TYR A 117 1.92 5.84 -9.70
CA TYR A 117 2.87 6.94 -9.76
C TYR A 117 2.25 8.09 -10.56
N VAL A 118 2.22 9.27 -9.96
CA VAL A 118 1.57 10.47 -10.50
C VAL A 118 2.52 11.66 -10.46
N ARG A 119 2.21 12.70 -11.25
CA ARG A 119 2.72 14.04 -11.04
C ARG A 119 1.65 14.86 -10.31
N ALA A 120 1.94 15.27 -9.08
CA ALA A 120 1.04 16.03 -8.23
C ALA A 120 1.30 17.54 -8.33
N GLN A 121 0.23 18.31 -8.51
CA GLN A 121 0.24 19.78 -8.59
C GLN A 121 0.04 20.40 -7.20
N ILE A 122 1.07 20.31 -6.35
CA ILE A 122 0.99 20.72 -4.94
C ILE A 122 1.41 22.18 -4.69
N ASN A 123 2.21 22.77 -5.57
CA ASN A 123 2.75 24.13 -5.41
C ASN A 123 1.89 25.21 -6.10
N GLY A 124 0.67 24.84 -6.51
CA GLY A 124 -0.27 25.73 -7.19
C GLY A 124 -0.23 25.66 -8.73
N PRO A 125 -1.21 26.30 -9.41
CA PRO A 125 -1.34 26.23 -10.86
C PRO A 125 -0.12 26.78 -11.59
N GLY A 126 0.30 26.09 -12.66
CA GLY A 126 1.43 26.50 -13.49
C GLY A 126 2.81 26.13 -12.94
N THR A 127 2.87 25.44 -11.80
CA THR A 127 4.13 24.90 -11.26
C THR A 127 4.43 23.51 -11.85
N PRO A 128 5.72 23.11 -11.93
CA PRO A 128 6.06 21.74 -12.28
C PRO A 128 5.45 20.75 -11.27
N GLY A 129 4.81 19.70 -11.77
CA GLY A 129 4.27 18.64 -10.92
C GLY A 129 5.39 17.87 -10.24
N VAL A 130 5.20 17.56 -8.96
CA VAL A 130 6.14 16.80 -8.13
C VAL A 130 5.80 15.31 -8.25
N ALA A 131 6.83 14.46 -8.23
CA ALA A 131 6.64 13.01 -8.15
C ALA A 131 5.87 12.65 -6.88
N HIS A 132 4.84 11.82 -7.01
CA HIS A 132 4.02 11.38 -5.89
C HIS A 132 3.49 9.97 -6.15
N MET A 133 3.19 9.23 -5.09
CA MET A 133 2.58 7.91 -5.18
C MET A 133 1.29 7.84 -4.37
N VAL A 134 0.25 7.24 -4.96
CA VAL A 134 -1.05 7.01 -4.32
C VAL A 134 -1.49 5.57 -4.54
N LEU A 135 -2.48 5.13 -3.76
CA LEU A 135 -3.15 3.85 -3.97
C LEU A 135 -4.52 4.08 -4.62
N ALA A 136 -4.76 3.43 -5.75
CA ALA A 136 -6.05 3.42 -6.42
C ALA A 136 -6.81 2.12 -6.12
N TYR A 137 -8.06 2.26 -5.68
CA TYR A 137 -9.02 1.16 -5.49
C TYR A 137 -10.10 1.19 -6.57
N TYR A 138 -10.31 0.07 -7.25
CA TYR A 138 -11.32 -0.12 -8.28
C TYR A 138 -12.46 -0.99 -7.71
N PRO A 139 -13.66 -0.43 -7.47
CA PRO A 139 -14.78 -1.20 -6.92
C PRO A 139 -15.15 -2.41 -7.78
N VAL A 140 -15.11 -2.20 -9.10
CA VAL A 140 -15.28 -3.22 -10.15
C VAL A 140 -14.26 -2.95 -11.28
N PRO A 141 -13.91 -3.97 -12.08
CA PRO A 141 -13.01 -3.80 -13.22
C PRO A 141 -13.49 -2.69 -14.17
N GLY A 142 -12.59 -1.78 -14.55
CA GLY A 142 -12.88 -0.68 -15.49
C GLY A 142 -13.66 0.49 -14.90
N ALA A 143 -14.08 0.44 -13.62
CA ALA A 143 -14.66 1.61 -12.96
C ALA A 143 -13.62 2.72 -12.77
N GLU A 144 -14.12 3.94 -12.58
CA GLU A 144 -13.30 5.01 -12.05
C GLU A 144 -12.80 4.64 -10.65
N PRO A 145 -11.50 4.78 -10.36
CA PRO A 145 -10.96 4.41 -9.06
C PRO A 145 -11.22 5.48 -7.99
N LEU A 146 -11.31 5.02 -6.75
CA LEU A 146 -11.14 5.84 -5.57
C LEU A 146 -9.64 5.95 -5.24
N ILE A 147 -9.19 7.15 -4.87
CA ILE A 147 -7.81 7.46 -4.56
C ILE A 147 -7.62 7.56 -3.05
N LEU A 148 -6.69 6.76 -2.55
CA LEU A 148 -6.19 6.79 -1.18
C LEU A 148 -4.84 7.50 -1.19
N ASP A 149 -4.75 8.63 -0.50
CA ASP A 149 -3.62 9.55 -0.54
C ASP A 149 -3.25 9.99 0.88
N ASN A 150 -1.99 10.35 1.10
CA ASN A 150 -1.50 10.96 2.34
C ASN A 150 -1.56 12.49 2.31
N LEU A 151 -1.55 13.13 1.12
CA LEU A 151 -1.66 14.59 0.99
C LEU A 151 -3.10 15.08 1.21
N VAL A 152 -4.08 14.32 0.72
CA VAL A 152 -5.51 14.59 0.86
C VAL A 152 -6.15 13.37 1.53
N PRO A 153 -6.52 13.46 2.82
CA PRO A 153 -6.95 12.28 3.58
C PRO A 153 -8.36 11.80 3.20
N GLU A 154 -9.18 12.61 2.53
CA GLU A 154 -10.46 12.12 2.04
C GLU A 154 -10.27 11.19 0.84
N VAL A 155 -10.89 10.01 0.91
CA VAL A 155 -10.96 9.08 -0.23
C VAL A 155 -11.94 9.64 -1.27
N ARG A 156 -11.40 10.06 -2.42
CA ARG A 156 -12.14 10.73 -3.51
C ARG A 156 -12.04 9.95 -4.81
N LEU A 157 -12.98 10.17 -5.72
CA LEU A 157 -12.87 9.69 -7.10
C LEU A 157 -11.68 10.34 -7.82
N ALA A 158 -11.08 9.64 -8.77
CA ALA A 158 -9.96 10.17 -9.54
C ALA A 158 -10.29 11.49 -10.27
N SER A 159 -11.49 11.64 -10.82
CA SER A 159 -11.98 12.89 -11.44
C SER A 159 -12.09 14.06 -10.46
N GLN A 160 -12.17 13.78 -9.16
CA GLN A 160 -12.18 14.78 -8.09
C GLN A 160 -10.77 15.10 -7.57
N ARG A 161 -9.73 14.58 -8.24
CA ARG A 161 -8.31 14.84 -7.98
C ARG A 161 -7.59 15.37 -9.24
N PRO A 162 -8.03 16.51 -9.80
CA PRO A 162 -7.41 17.09 -11.00
C PRO A 162 -5.97 17.54 -10.77
N ASP A 163 -5.53 17.59 -9.51
CA ASP A 163 -4.16 17.85 -9.10
C ASP A 163 -3.22 16.67 -9.40
N LEU A 164 -3.74 15.46 -9.66
CA LEU A 164 -2.94 14.27 -9.91
C LEU A 164 -2.96 13.86 -11.40
N SER A 165 -1.78 13.83 -12.02
CA SER A 165 -1.61 13.35 -13.40
C SER A 165 -0.92 11.98 -13.40
N PRO A 166 -1.62 10.87 -13.71
CA PRO A 166 -1.05 9.52 -13.66
C PRO A 166 -0.01 9.27 -14.75
N VAL A 167 1.09 8.61 -14.40
CA VAL A 167 2.16 8.22 -15.34
C VAL A 167 2.12 6.72 -15.60
N PHE A 168 2.16 5.91 -14.54
CA PHE A 168 2.05 4.45 -14.61
C PHE A 168 1.44 3.90 -13.31
N SER A 169 0.94 2.67 -13.38
CA SER A 169 0.40 1.96 -12.22
C SER A 169 0.82 0.50 -12.20
N PHE A 170 0.89 -0.11 -11.02
CA PHE A 170 1.32 -1.49 -10.85
C PHE A 170 0.74 -2.11 -9.58
N ASN A 171 0.79 -3.43 -9.47
CA ASN A 171 0.47 -4.17 -8.25
C ASN A 171 1.29 -5.48 -8.21
N THR A 172 0.94 -6.46 -7.38
CA THR A 172 1.64 -7.76 -7.36
C THR A 172 1.38 -8.64 -8.59
N GLU A 173 0.39 -8.31 -9.44
CA GLU A 173 -0.04 -9.11 -10.59
C GLU A 173 0.44 -8.54 -11.94
N GLY A 174 0.67 -7.23 -12.03
CA GLY A 174 1.01 -6.59 -13.31
C GLY A 174 1.44 -5.13 -13.25
N LEU A 175 2.00 -4.64 -14.36
CA LEU A 175 2.42 -3.25 -14.60
C LEU A 175 1.66 -2.64 -15.78
N TRP A 176 1.09 -1.44 -15.64
CA TRP A 176 0.31 -0.73 -16.65
C TRP A 176 0.87 0.67 -16.90
N GLN A 177 0.88 1.12 -18.15
CA GLN A 177 1.11 2.54 -18.47
C GLN A 177 -0.20 3.33 -18.27
N GLY A 178 -0.16 4.41 -17.49
CA GLY A 178 -1.35 5.15 -17.08
C GLY A 178 -2.38 4.33 -16.27
N VAL A 179 -3.66 4.72 -16.39
CA VAL A 179 -4.81 4.12 -15.69
C VAL A 179 -5.56 3.10 -16.56
N THR A 180 -5.50 3.28 -17.89
CA THR A 180 -6.27 2.52 -18.90
C THR A 180 -5.39 1.64 -19.81
N GLY A 181 -4.07 1.62 -19.61
CA GLY A 181 -3.17 0.82 -20.43
C GLY A 181 -3.41 -0.70 -20.27
N ALA A 182 -2.98 -1.48 -21.26
CA ALA A 182 -2.87 -2.94 -21.12
C ALA A 182 -1.70 -3.30 -20.20
N ALA A 183 -1.78 -4.46 -19.53
CA ALA A 183 -0.66 -4.96 -18.72
C ALA A 183 0.56 -5.15 -19.63
N SER A 184 1.65 -4.46 -19.32
CA SER A 184 2.82 -4.34 -20.18
C SER A 184 4.06 -5.07 -19.66
N GLY A 185 3.90 -5.90 -18.61
CA GLY A 185 4.95 -6.75 -18.07
C GLY A 185 4.82 -7.03 -16.58
N ASP A 186 5.81 -7.74 -16.05
CA ASP A 186 5.97 -8.05 -14.62
C ASP A 186 6.62 -6.86 -13.87
N PRO A 187 5.95 -6.27 -12.87
CA PRO A 187 6.51 -5.24 -12.00
C PRO A 187 7.81 -5.65 -11.32
N ALA A 188 7.90 -6.88 -10.80
CA ALA A 188 9.07 -7.35 -10.07
C ALA A 188 10.29 -7.51 -11.00
N ALA A 189 10.07 -7.71 -12.30
CA ALA A 189 11.13 -7.72 -13.30
C ALA A 189 11.64 -6.32 -13.65
N ARG A 190 10.78 -5.29 -13.55
CA ARG A 190 11.07 -3.92 -14.01
C ARG A 190 11.36 -2.91 -12.90
N LEU A 191 10.92 -3.18 -11.67
CA LEU A 191 11.05 -2.30 -10.51
C LEU A 191 11.84 -3.05 -9.43
N SER A 192 13.16 -2.86 -9.37
CA SER A 192 14.03 -3.57 -8.43
C SER A 192 13.59 -3.36 -6.98
N ARG A 193 13.21 -2.13 -6.61
CA ARG A 193 12.73 -1.79 -5.27
C ARG A 193 11.43 -2.47 -4.89
N TRP A 194 10.52 -2.63 -5.85
CA TRP A 194 9.31 -3.42 -5.61
C TRP A 194 9.68 -4.86 -5.30
N ARG A 195 10.58 -5.47 -6.08
CA ARG A 195 11.04 -6.84 -5.83
C ARG A 195 11.69 -6.99 -4.45
N GLU A 196 12.60 -6.08 -4.08
CA GLU A 196 13.25 -6.07 -2.77
C GLU A 196 12.23 -5.90 -1.62
N LEU A 197 11.25 -5.01 -1.79
CA LEU A 197 10.16 -4.84 -0.84
C LEU A 197 9.33 -6.12 -0.67
N LEU A 198 8.97 -6.81 -1.77
CA LEU A 198 8.21 -8.07 -1.70
C LEU A 198 8.97 -9.16 -0.93
N GLU A 199 10.29 -9.19 -1.02
CA GLU A 199 11.13 -10.10 -0.23
C GLU A 199 11.05 -9.78 1.27
N LYS A 200 11.17 -8.50 1.65
CA LYS A 200 10.99 -8.06 3.03
C LYS A 200 9.60 -8.40 3.57
N LEU A 201 8.54 -8.07 2.83
CA LEU A 201 7.16 -8.32 3.24
C LEU A 201 6.85 -9.81 3.43
N ARG A 202 7.41 -10.69 2.59
CA ARG A 202 7.28 -12.14 2.76
C ARG A 202 7.99 -12.63 4.02
N ALA A 203 9.17 -12.09 4.30
CA ALA A 203 9.91 -12.38 5.53
C ALA A 203 9.17 -11.89 6.79
N GLU A 204 8.44 -10.77 6.67
CA GLU A 204 7.64 -10.20 7.75
C GLU A 204 6.23 -10.83 7.88
N GLY A 205 5.74 -11.57 6.89
CA GLY A 205 4.44 -12.24 6.94
C GLY A 205 3.26 -11.40 6.45
N LEU A 206 3.51 -10.42 5.58
CA LEU A 206 2.49 -9.62 4.88
C LEU A 206 2.24 -10.07 3.43
N LEU A 207 2.98 -11.07 2.95
CA LEU A 207 2.86 -11.65 1.61
C LEU A 207 3.15 -13.16 1.61
#